data_AF-A0A2H3DNX4-F1
#
_entry.id   AF-A0A2H3DNX4-F1
#
_cell.length_a   1.000
_cell.length_b   1.000
_cell.length_c   1.000
_cell.angle_alpha   90.00
_cell.angle_beta   90.00
_cell.angle_gamma   90.00
#
_symmetry.space_group_name_H-M   'P 1'
#
loop_
_entity.id
_entity.type
_entity.pdbx_description
1 polymer ?
#
loop_
_entity_poly.entity_id
_entity_poly.type
_entity_poly.pdbx_seq_one_letter_code
_entity_poly.pdbx_strand_id
1 'polypeptide(L)'
;MSHAHSASISSNESDSSSLSTLSDSFCNSLQEKIESNTPTLTFIIRAQLDISLLRNHADRNLERPSTVDKNILPEAVLEAMLDHAAGANIDNSQTPRRYVACAIATAGQDSGIEQLIELANTWVRYLFWPFKANKGDVRDHHSALEIATPTLNETQSFDFEGSRPRNGSFQDIVKIRDDHRCIVTRVIDRNSAPVDSDEPATTIEAAHIFKRAVAAGKRTEKSLAEYTTWDILRHFIALSDEQVAELDANIDYIYNGITLNQELHSEFDAFGCSLRPDPDHPNQYHFEYFKLVPSTVYGRDIGVISFEGCSAELRPSCQLVQFHYSLAKVLHASGAGEVIESMMKRFFEGGSKSVTMNAKDLDVYLSTARMSLMTV
;
A
#
# COMPACT_ATOMS: atom_id res chain seq x y z
N MET A 1 -3.12 10.36 -66.57
CA MET A 1 -4.42 10.21 -65.89
C MET A 1 -4.33 8.97 -65.01
N SER A 2 -3.85 9.12 -63.78
CA SER A 2 -3.66 8.04 -62.82
C SER A 2 -4.72 8.14 -61.73
N HIS A 3 -5.53 7.10 -61.59
CA HIS A 3 -6.46 6.93 -60.47
C HIS A 3 -5.68 6.53 -59.21
N ALA A 4 -5.89 7.28 -58.13
CA ALA A 4 -5.50 6.88 -56.78
C ALA A 4 -6.79 6.49 -56.03
N HIS A 5 -6.90 5.22 -55.65
CA HIS A 5 -7.87 4.74 -54.67
C HIS A 5 -7.30 5.01 -53.28
N SER A 6 -7.96 5.88 -52.51
CA SER A 6 -7.72 6.06 -51.09
C SER A 6 -8.74 5.23 -50.33
N ALA A 7 -8.30 4.16 -49.68
CA ALA A 7 -9.12 3.38 -48.76
C ALA A 7 -9.01 4.00 -47.36
N SER A 8 -10.10 4.62 -46.92
CA SER A 8 -10.28 5.09 -45.55
C SER A 8 -10.51 3.89 -44.64
N ILE A 9 -9.54 3.61 -43.76
CA ILE A 9 -9.71 2.67 -42.65
C ILE A 9 -10.36 3.46 -41.51
N SER A 10 -11.64 3.20 -41.29
CA SER A 10 -12.41 3.64 -40.12
C SER A 10 -11.85 2.97 -38.87
N SER A 11 -11.11 3.72 -38.05
CA SER A 11 -10.79 3.31 -36.69
C SER A 11 -12.06 3.39 -35.84
N ASN A 12 -12.65 2.23 -35.55
CA ASN A 12 -13.64 2.09 -34.49
C ASN A 12 -12.97 2.41 -33.15
N GLU A 13 -13.10 3.65 -32.69
CA GLU A 13 -13.00 3.99 -31.27
C GLU A 13 -14.25 3.42 -30.58
N SER A 14 -14.17 2.15 -30.19
CA SER A 14 -15.15 1.52 -29.30
C SER A 14 -14.71 1.69 -27.84
N ASP A 15 -15.44 2.55 -27.13
CA ASP A 15 -15.79 2.42 -25.70
C ASP A 15 -14.68 2.09 -24.69
N SER A 16 -13.87 3.10 -24.35
CA SER A 16 -13.02 3.09 -23.14
C SER A 16 -13.57 3.95 -21.99
N SER A 17 -14.87 4.28 -22.02
CA SER A 17 -15.49 5.30 -21.15
C SER A 17 -16.00 4.79 -19.78
N SER A 18 -15.72 3.57 -19.35
CA SER A 18 -16.24 3.02 -18.07
C SER A 18 -15.28 3.11 -16.88
N LEU A 19 -14.34 4.06 -16.88
CA LEU A 19 -13.29 4.12 -15.85
C LEU A 19 -13.64 4.93 -14.58
N SER A 20 -14.81 5.58 -14.48
CA SER A 20 -15.31 6.05 -13.18
C SER A 20 -15.90 4.86 -12.41
N THR A 21 -15.12 4.20 -11.55
CA THR A 21 -15.61 3.00 -10.82
C THR A 21 -16.73 3.29 -9.82
N LEU A 22 -16.94 4.56 -9.44
CA LEU A 22 -18.05 5.01 -8.59
C LEU A 22 -18.71 6.24 -9.24
N SER A 23 -20.05 6.34 -9.17
CA SER A 23 -20.80 7.44 -9.80
C SER A 23 -20.67 8.75 -9.01
N ASP A 24 -20.83 9.91 -9.67
CA ASP A 24 -20.87 11.21 -8.99
C ASP A 24 -21.95 11.24 -7.88
N SER A 25 -23.06 10.54 -8.09
CA SER A 25 -24.12 10.40 -7.08
C SER A 25 -23.63 9.69 -5.81
N PHE A 26 -22.80 8.64 -5.97
CA PHE A 26 -22.18 7.95 -4.84
C PHE A 26 -21.25 8.89 -4.08
N CYS A 27 -20.38 9.61 -4.79
CA CYS A 27 -19.42 10.53 -4.18
C CYS A 27 -20.12 11.65 -3.39
N ASN A 28 -21.18 12.24 -3.95
CA ASN A 28 -21.97 13.26 -3.26
C ASN A 28 -22.67 12.69 -2.01
N SER A 29 -23.31 11.52 -2.12
CA SER A 29 -23.98 10.84 -1.01
C SER A 29 -22.99 10.47 0.11
N LEU A 30 -21.79 10.01 -0.24
CA LEU A 30 -20.70 9.75 0.69
C LEU A 30 -20.28 11.02 1.43
N GLN A 31 -20.02 12.11 0.71
CA GLN A 31 -19.60 13.38 1.30
C GLN A 31 -20.66 13.93 2.27
N GLU A 32 -21.94 13.90 1.87
CA GLU A 32 -23.05 14.31 2.73
C GLU A 32 -23.10 13.50 4.04
N LYS A 33 -22.89 12.18 3.98
CA LYS A 33 -22.86 11.34 5.19
C LYS A 33 -21.66 11.66 6.08
N ILE A 34 -20.47 11.82 5.49
CA ILE A 34 -19.24 12.18 6.23
C ILE A 34 -19.46 13.49 7.00
N GLU A 35 -20.00 14.51 6.35
CA GLU A 35 -20.24 15.84 6.94
C GLU A 35 -21.47 15.92 7.84
N SER A 36 -22.35 14.91 7.81
CA SER A 36 -23.58 14.92 8.60
C SER A 36 -23.32 14.89 10.12
N ASN A 37 -24.28 15.41 10.90
CA ASN A 37 -24.28 15.28 12.36
C ASN A 37 -24.66 13.87 12.87
N THR A 38 -24.82 12.90 11.96
CA THR A 38 -25.15 11.51 12.34
C THR A 38 -23.96 10.88 13.08
N PRO A 39 -24.16 10.26 14.25
CA PRO A 39 -23.08 9.60 14.98
C PRO A 39 -22.38 8.52 14.15
N THR A 40 -21.05 8.40 14.29
CA THR A 40 -20.27 7.41 13.51
C THR A 40 -20.73 5.99 13.80
N LEU A 41 -21.14 5.70 15.04
CA LEU A 41 -21.67 4.39 15.41
C LEU A 41 -22.89 3.97 14.56
N THR A 42 -23.74 4.92 14.15
CA THR A 42 -24.89 4.63 13.29
C THR A 42 -24.44 4.11 11.92
N PHE A 43 -23.41 4.73 11.34
CA PHE A 43 -22.83 4.27 10.07
C PHE A 43 -22.10 2.94 10.23
N ILE A 44 -21.42 2.70 11.35
CA ILE A 44 -20.76 1.41 11.63
C ILE A 44 -21.80 0.30 11.69
N ILE A 45 -22.89 0.48 12.45
CA ILE A 45 -23.96 -0.52 12.54
C ILE A 45 -24.56 -0.78 11.16
N ARG A 46 -24.80 0.28 10.37
CA ARG A 46 -25.33 0.12 9.02
C ARG A 46 -24.36 -0.65 8.11
N ALA A 47 -23.09 -0.28 8.12
CA ALA A 47 -22.04 -0.96 7.36
C ALA A 47 -21.95 -2.44 7.71
N GLN A 48 -22.02 -2.80 9.00
CA GLN A 48 -22.03 -4.20 9.45
C GLN A 48 -23.25 -4.97 8.97
N LEU A 49 -24.43 -4.34 8.93
CA LEU A 49 -25.64 -4.96 8.35
C LEU A 49 -25.47 -5.19 6.85
N ASP A 50 -24.94 -4.21 6.12
CA ASP A 50 -24.72 -4.31 4.67
C ASP A 50 -23.66 -5.40 4.34
N ILE A 51 -22.58 -5.50 5.10
CA ILE A 51 -21.60 -6.60 5.01
C ILE A 51 -22.24 -7.96 5.32
N SER A 52 -23.11 -8.02 6.34
CA SER A 52 -23.79 -9.26 6.71
C SER A 52 -24.77 -9.73 5.62
N LEU A 53 -25.41 -8.80 4.92
CA LEU A 53 -26.22 -9.11 3.75
C LEU A 53 -25.37 -9.68 2.63
N LEU A 54 -24.23 -9.05 2.32
CA LEU A 54 -23.29 -9.50 1.29
C LEU A 54 -22.81 -10.94 1.50
N ARG A 55 -22.52 -11.34 2.74
CA ARG A 55 -22.14 -12.73 3.10
C ARG A 55 -23.14 -13.79 2.68
N ASN A 56 -24.43 -13.44 2.61
CA ASN A 56 -25.47 -14.38 2.19
C ASN A 56 -25.50 -14.60 0.66
N HIS A 57 -24.65 -13.89 -0.10
CA HIS A 57 -24.52 -13.99 -1.55
C HIS A 57 -23.14 -14.55 -1.95
N ALA A 58 -22.82 -15.75 -1.45
CA ALA A 58 -21.50 -16.39 -1.49
C ALA A 58 -20.88 -16.65 -2.88
N ASP A 59 -21.60 -16.42 -3.97
CA ASP A 59 -21.10 -16.65 -5.34
C ASP A 59 -20.34 -15.45 -5.92
N ARG A 60 -20.17 -14.37 -5.16
CA ARG A 60 -19.60 -13.10 -5.62
C ARG A 60 -18.15 -12.96 -5.17
N ASN A 61 -17.21 -13.24 -6.08
CA ASN A 61 -15.78 -13.02 -5.84
C ASN A 61 -15.33 -11.73 -6.54
N LEU A 62 -14.32 -11.06 -5.98
CA LEU A 62 -13.65 -9.97 -6.69
C LEU A 62 -12.94 -10.49 -7.95
N GLU A 63 -12.77 -9.61 -8.94
CA GLU A 63 -12.13 -10.00 -10.20
C GLU A 63 -10.71 -10.51 -9.96
N ARG A 64 -10.40 -11.67 -10.53
CA ARG A 64 -9.05 -12.23 -10.51
C ARG A 64 -8.77 -13.04 -11.78
N PRO A 65 -7.49 -13.25 -12.13
CA PRO A 65 -7.13 -14.27 -13.11
C PRO A 65 -7.60 -15.65 -12.65
N SER A 66 -8.09 -16.46 -13.60
CA SER A 66 -8.49 -17.86 -13.32
C SER A 66 -7.34 -18.69 -12.76
N THR A 67 -6.10 -18.31 -13.09
CA THR A 67 -4.89 -18.97 -12.64
C THR A 67 -4.71 -18.89 -11.13
N VAL A 68 -5.21 -17.87 -10.42
CA VAL A 68 -4.94 -17.71 -8.98
C VAL A 68 -5.94 -18.47 -8.13
N ASP A 69 -5.57 -19.60 -7.53
CA ASP A 69 -6.53 -20.52 -6.88
C ASP A 69 -7.31 -19.94 -5.67
N LYS A 70 -6.83 -18.84 -5.09
CA LYS A 70 -7.48 -18.14 -3.96
C LYS A 70 -8.32 -16.96 -4.43
N ASN A 71 -9.50 -16.78 -3.84
CA ASN A 71 -10.37 -15.63 -4.07
C ASN A 71 -10.12 -14.54 -3.03
N ILE A 72 -10.37 -13.29 -3.40
CA ILE A 72 -10.58 -12.20 -2.44
C ILE A 72 -12.09 -12.06 -2.28
N LEU A 73 -12.56 -12.22 -1.05
CA LEU A 73 -13.97 -12.09 -0.71
C LEU A 73 -14.30 -10.60 -0.46
N PRO A 74 -15.29 -10.02 -1.14
CA PRO A 74 -15.68 -8.63 -0.95
C PRO A 74 -15.97 -8.30 0.52
N GLU A 75 -16.74 -9.14 1.22
CA GLU A 75 -17.09 -8.96 2.64
C GLU A 75 -15.87 -8.92 3.56
N ALA A 76 -14.84 -9.72 3.27
CA ALA A 76 -13.62 -9.78 4.06
C ALA A 76 -12.80 -8.50 3.89
N VAL A 77 -12.79 -7.93 2.68
CA VAL A 77 -12.18 -6.62 2.42
C VAL A 77 -12.92 -5.51 3.16
N LEU A 78 -14.25 -5.46 3.06
CA LEU A 78 -15.05 -4.42 3.70
C LEU A 78 -14.98 -4.47 5.22
N GLU A 79 -15.06 -5.67 5.81
CA GLU A 79 -14.92 -5.88 7.25
C GLU A 79 -13.52 -5.50 7.74
N ALA A 80 -12.47 -5.99 7.08
CA ALA A 80 -11.10 -5.66 7.45
C ALA A 80 -10.84 -4.15 7.38
N MET A 81 -11.32 -3.46 6.33
CA MET A 81 -11.23 -2.01 6.23
C MET A 81 -11.96 -1.30 7.37
N LEU A 82 -13.15 -1.77 7.78
CA LEU A 82 -13.94 -1.17 8.84
C LEU A 82 -13.32 -1.39 10.23
N ASP A 83 -12.72 -2.55 10.46
CA ASP A 83 -12.12 -2.94 11.74
C ASP A 83 -10.71 -2.37 11.94
N HIS A 84 -10.02 -2.04 10.85
CA HIS A 84 -8.62 -1.62 10.88
C HIS A 84 -8.34 -0.26 10.27
N ALA A 85 -9.36 0.50 9.85
CA ALA A 85 -9.20 1.91 9.51
C ALA A 85 -8.58 2.67 10.69
N ALA A 86 -7.52 3.43 10.41
CA ALA A 86 -6.74 4.14 11.42
C ALA A 86 -7.60 5.10 12.27
N GLY A 87 -7.21 5.33 13.52
CA GLY A 87 -7.79 6.37 14.37
C GLY A 87 -8.31 5.86 15.70
N ALA A 88 -8.14 6.68 16.74
CA ALA A 88 -8.74 6.44 18.05
C ALA A 88 -10.27 6.32 17.93
N ASN A 89 -10.91 5.66 18.90
CA ASN A 89 -12.38 5.50 19.03
C ASN A 89 -13.11 6.84 19.29
N ILE A 90 -12.62 7.96 18.76
CA ILE A 90 -13.18 9.29 18.91
C ILE A 90 -14.22 9.48 17.80
N ASP A 91 -15.48 9.70 18.19
CA ASP A 91 -16.58 9.96 17.25
C ASP A 91 -16.45 11.39 16.68
N ASN A 92 -15.62 11.56 15.64
CA ASN A 92 -15.53 12.81 14.90
C ASN A 92 -15.63 12.57 13.39
N SER A 93 -16.05 13.62 12.66
CA SER A 93 -16.31 13.58 11.21
C SER A 93 -15.07 13.30 10.35
N GLN A 94 -13.87 13.39 10.94
CA GLN A 94 -12.58 13.25 10.28
C GLN A 94 -11.90 11.91 10.56
N THR A 95 -12.55 11.00 11.31
CA THR A 95 -11.95 9.69 11.55
C THR A 95 -11.99 8.82 10.30
N PRO A 96 -10.88 8.14 9.95
CA PRO A 96 -10.87 7.19 8.85
C PRO A 96 -11.93 6.09 8.97
N ARG A 97 -12.22 5.66 10.20
CA ARG A 97 -13.29 4.69 10.46
C ARG A 97 -14.67 5.19 10.04
N ARG A 98 -14.94 6.49 10.21
CA ARG A 98 -16.19 7.09 9.72
C ARG A 98 -16.24 7.09 8.19
N TYR A 99 -15.16 7.49 7.51
CA TYR A 99 -15.10 7.42 6.05
C TYR A 99 -15.44 6.02 5.55
N VAL A 100 -14.80 4.98 6.10
CA VAL A 100 -15.04 3.59 5.71
C VAL A 100 -16.49 3.18 5.98
N ALA A 101 -17.02 3.48 7.17
CA ALA A 101 -18.40 3.17 7.52
C ALA A 101 -19.41 3.87 6.60
N CYS A 102 -19.20 5.16 6.29
CA CYS A 102 -20.04 5.91 5.36
C CYS A 102 -19.96 5.34 3.95
N ALA A 103 -18.77 5.00 3.44
CA ALA A 103 -18.60 4.44 2.10
C ALA A 103 -19.37 3.12 1.94
N ILE A 104 -19.28 2.22 2.93
CA ILE A 104 -20.01 0.95 2.94
C ILE A 104 -21.51 1.20 3.02
N ALA A 105 -21.96 2.09 3.92
CA ALA A 105 -23.37 2.41 4.07
C ALA A 105 -23.97 3.06 2.81
N THR A 106 -23.23 3.94 2.13
CA THR A 106 -23.65 4.53 0.84
C THR A 106 -23.77 3.44 -0.22
N ALA A 107 -22.77 2.57 -0.34
CA ALA A 107 -22.79 1.48 -1.31
C ALA A 107 -24.00 0.55 -1.08
N GLY A 108 -24.27 0.18 0.17
CA GLY A 108 -25.40 -0.67 0.53
C GLY A 108 -26.78 -0.05 0.30
N GLN A 109 -26.90 1.29 0.33
CA GLN A 109 -28.17 2.00 0.16
C GLN A 109 -28.53 2.30 -1.30
N ASP A 110 -27.55 2.73 -2.11
CA ASP A 110 -27.83 3.34 -3.42
C ASP A 110 -28.02 2.30 -4.53
N SER A 111 -27.22 1.23 -4.55
CA SER A 111 -27.28 0.19 -5.61
C SER A 111 -27.20 -1.25 -5.07
N GLY A 112 -27.20 -1.43 -3.74
CA GLY A 112 -27.23 -2.74 -3.09
C GLY A 112 -25.91 -3.51 -3.20
N ILE A 113 -25.99 -4.84 -3.25
CA ILE A 113 -24.85 -5.77 -3.16
C ILE A 113 -23.78 -5.52 -4.24
N GLU A 114 -24.16 -5.15 -5.46
CA GLU A 114 -23.20 -4.90 -6.54
C GLU A 114 -22.29 -3.71 -6.21
N GLN A 115 -22.82 -2.65 -5.60
CA GLN A 115 -22.02 -1.49 -5.24
C GLN A 115 -21.04 -1.79 -4.10
N LEU A 116 -21.42 -2.70 -3.18
CA LEU A 116 -20.52 -3.17 -2.12
C LEU A 116 -19.33 -3.96 -2.72
N ILE A 117 -19.60 -4.77 -3.74
CA ILE A 117 -18.57 -5.51 -4.47
C ILE A 117 -17.66 -4.53 -5.22
N GLU A 118 -18.23 -3.55 -5.93
CA GLU A 118 -17.45 -2.52 -6.62
C GLU A 118 -16.61 -1.66 -5.68
N LEU A 119 -17.12 -1.34 -4.49
CA LEU A 119 -16.35 -0.65 -3.46
C LEU A 119 -15.16 -1.49 -2.98
N ALA A 120 -15.36 -2.78 -2.73
CA ALA A 120 -14.29 -3.70 -2.35
C ALA A 120 -13.25 -3.85 -3.49
N ASN A 121 -13.69 -3.99 -4.75
CA ASN A 121 -12.83 -3.99 -5.94
C ASN A 121 -12.00 -2.70 -6.01
N THR A 122 -12.63 -1.55 -5.79
CA THR A 122 -11.98 -0.24 -5.80
C THR A 122 -10.86 -0.18 -4.75
N TRP A 123 -11.10 -0.61 -3.51
CA TRP A 123 -10.05 -0.64 -2.49
C TRP A 123 -8.93 -1.63 -2.79
N VAL A 124 -9.22 -2.82 -3.29
CA VAL A 124 -8.17 -3.77 -3.69
C VAL A 124 -7.30 -3.17 -4.80
N ARG A 125 -7.91 -2.59 -5.82
CA ARG A 125 -7.24 -2.08 -7.02
C ARG A 125 -6.45 -0.80 -6.78
N TYR A 126 -7.00 0.14 -6.02
CA TYR A 126 -6.43 1.47 -5.86
C TYR A 126 -5.77 1.70 -4.50
N LEU A 127 -6.00 0.84 -3.49
CA LEU A 127 -5.30 0.93 -2.21
C LEU A 127 -4.38 -0.27 -1.98
N PHE A 128 -4.82 -1.51 -2.15
CA PHE A 128 -3.98 -2.66 -1.77
C PHE A 128 -2.89 -2.95 -2.80
N TRP A 129 -3.28 -2.96 -4.08
CA TRP A 129 -2.38 -3.31 -5.19
C TRP A 129 -1.15 -2.38 -5.26
N PRO A 130 -1.28 -1.04 -5.26
CA PRO A 130 -0.11 -0.16 -5.36
C PRO A 130 0.90 -0.36 -4.22
N PHE A 131 0.45 -0.76 -3.03
CA PHE A 131 1.34 -0.99 -1.90
C PHE A 131 1.92 -2.41 -1.89
N LYS A 132 1.13 -3.43 -2.23
CA LYS A 132 1.54 -4.83 -2.11
C LYS A 132 2.26 -5.37 -3.35
N ALA A 133 1.91 -4.92 -4.54
CA ALA A 133 2.48 -5.38 -5.81
C ALA A 133 3.92 -4.89 -6.04
N ASN A 134 4.26 -3.71 -5.50
CA ASN A 134 5.59 -3.14 -5.58
C ASN A 134 6.52 -3.82 -4.55
N LYS A 135 7.08 -4.99 -4.92
CA LYS A 135 8.24 -5.58 -4.23
C LYS A 135 9.51 -4.88 -4.73
N GLY A 136 10.35 -4.44 -3.80
CA GLY A 136 11.77 -4.23 -4.12
C GLY A 136 12.36 -5.58 -4.53
N ASP A 137 12.67 -5.69 -5.82
CA ASP A 137 13.39 -6.76 -6.53
C ASP A 137 13.46 -8.15 -5.85
N VAL A 138 12.68 -9.11 -6.36
CA VAL A 138 13.01 -10.53 -6.21
C VAL A 138 14.17 -10.82 -7.15
N ARG A 139 15.40 -10.77 -6.64
CA ARG A 139 16.54 -11.41 -7.31
C ARG A 139 17.00 -12.63 -6.53
N ASP A 140 16.88 -13.75 -7.23
CA ASP A 140 17.46 -15.04 -6.88
C ASP A 140 18.95 -14.92 -6.50
N HIS A 141 19.28 -15.72 -5.50
CA HIS A 141 20.59 -16.18 -5.08
C HIS A 141 21.72 -16.08 -6.10
N HIS A 142 22.47 -14.97 -6.15
CA HIS A 142 23.92 -14.94 -6.42
C HIS A 142 24.52 -13.62 -5.93
N SER A 143 25.49 -13.73 -5.01
CA SER A 143 26.35 -12.67 -4.45
C SER A 143 25.66 -11.49 -3.76
N ALA A 144 25.87 -11.44 -2.44
CA ALA A 144 25.89 -10.20 -1.69
C ALA A 144 26.86 -9.22 -2.34
N LEU A 145 26.47 -7.93 -2.34
CA LEU A 145 27.07 -6.75 -3.00
C LEU A 145 26.46 -6.47 -4.39
N GLU A 146 26.01 -5.22 -4.54
CA GLU A 146 25.89 -4.49 -5.82
C GLU A 146 24.57 -4.42 -6.61
N ILE A 147 23.42 -5.01 -6.21
CA ILE A 147 22.18 -4.84 -7.04
C ILE A 147 20.87 -4.54 -6.27
N ALA A 148 20.92 -4.06 -5.02
CA ALA A 148 19.73 -3.49 -4.36
C ALA A 148 19.55 -1.97 -4.59
N THR A 149 20.48 -1.32 -5.29
CA THR A 149 20.48 0.13 -5.51
C THR A 149 21.41 0.42 -6.69
N PRO A 150 20.96 1.03 -7.80
CA PRO A 150 21.90 1.44 -8.85
C PRO A 150 22.83 2.50 -8.28
N THR A 151 24.11 2.17 -8.15
CA THR A 151 25.16 3.16 -7.93
C THR A 151 25.22 4.13 -9.10
N LEU A 152 25.59 5.37 -8.77
CA LEU A 152 25.50 6.61 -9.54
C LEU A 152 26.04 6.61 -11.00
N ASN A 153 26.64 5.52 -11.49
CA ASN A 153 27.32 5.48 -12.78
C ASN A 153 26.59 4.71 -13.90
N GLU A 154 25.51 3.96 -13.61
CA GLU A 154 24.74 3.25 -14.66
C GLU A 154 23.39 3.89 -15.00
N THR A 155 23.06 5.03 -14.40
CA THR A 155 21.80 5.76 -14.69
C THR A 155 21.93 6.75 -15.86
N GLN A 156 23.05 6.77 -16.59
CA GLN A 156 23.20 7.64 -17.77
C GLN A 156 22.51 7.12 -19.04
N SER A 157 21.87 5.95 -19.04
CA SER A 157 21.27 5.40 -20.27
C SER A 157 19.83 4.91 -20.20
N PHE A 158 19.04 5.26 -19.17
CA PHE A 158 17.62 4.91 -19.15
C PHE A 158 16.76 6.05 -18.59
N ASP A 159 16.27 6.88 -19.52
CA ASP A 159 15.30 7.93 -19.25
C ASP A 159 13.95 7.33 -18.84
N PHE A 160 13.67 7.36 -17.54
CA PHE A 160 12.32 7.29 -17.01
C PHE A 160 11.89 8.70 -16.62
N GLU A 161 10.91 9.24 -17.32
CA GLU A 161 10.51 10.66 -17.26
C GLU A 161 9.74 11.04 -15.96
N GLY A 162 9.90 10.29 -14.87
CA GLY A 162 9.13 10.46 -13.62
C GLY A 162 9.81 10.06 -12.32
N SER A 163 10.97 9.40 -12.31
CA SER A 163 11.67 9.10 -11.05
C SER A 163 12.53 10.29 -10.63
N ARG A 164 12.12 11.03 -9.57
CA ARG A 164 13.03 11.99 -8.92
C ARG A 164 14.28 11.24 -8.41
N PRO A 165 15.51 11.76 -8.62
CA PRO A 165 16.72 11.15 -8.11
C PRO A 165 16.62 10.87 -6.59
N ARG A 166 17.16 9.73 -6.14
CA ARG A 166 17.24 9.44 -4.70
C ARG A 166 18.14 10.46 -4.02
N ASN A 167 17.72 11.02 -2.89
CA ASN A 167 18.66 11.77 -2.06
C ASN A 167 19.60 10.76 -1.38
N GLY A 168 20.86 10.71 -1.79
CA GLY A 168 21.86 9.79 -1.24
C GLY A 168 22.02 9.90 0.28
N SER A 169 21.60 11.01 0.88
CA SER A 169 21.65 11.21 2.33
C SER A 169 20.53 10.55 3.13
N PHE A 170 19.45 10.04 2.53
CA PHE A 170 18.31 9.48 3.29
C PHE A 170 18.74 8.32 4.18
N GLN A 171 19.44 7.34 3.59
CA GLN A 171 19.88 6.14 4.33
C GLN A 171 20.84 6.50 5.45
N ASP A 172 21.80 7.37 5.17
CA ASP A 172 22.80 7.80 6.16
C ASP A 172 22.15 8.57 7.32
N ILE A 173 21.24 9.49 7.02
CA ILE A 173 20.54 10.30 8.04
C ILE A 173 19.66 9.42 8.94
N VAL A 174 18.91 8.48 8.36
CA VAL A 174 18.07 7.54 9.13
C VAL A 174 18.94 6.63 9.99
N LYS A 175 20.06 6.12 9.45
CA LYS A 175 21.04 5.32 10.23
C LYS A 175 21.64 6.11 11.38
N ILE A 176 22.05 7.36 11.16
CA ILE A 176 22.63 8.21 12.22
C ILE A 176 21.60 8.43 13.34
N ARG A 177 20.34 8.72 13.00
CA ARG A 177 19.26 8.88 14.00
C ARG A 177 19.07 7.61 14.83
N ASP A 178 19.10 6.45 14.19
CA ASP A 178 18.86 5.15 14.81
C ASP A 178 20.15 4.53 15.40
N ASP A 179 21.20 5.32 15.61
CA ASP A 179 22.50 4.91 16.16
C ASP A 179 23.12 3.72 15.40
N HIS A 180 22.94 3.70 14.09
CA HIS A 180 23.38 2.64 13.19
C HIS A 180 22.90 1.24 13.59
N ARG A 181 21.73 1.13 14.23
CA ARG A 181 21.17 -0.15 14.71
C ARG A 181 19.84 -0.44 14.06
N CYS A 182 19.46 -1.71 13.97
CA CYS A 182 18.07 -2.08 13.69
C CYS A 182 17.17 -1.60 14.84
N ILE A 183 16.12 -0.83 14.57
CA ILE A 183 15.23 -0.35 15.64
C ILE A 183 14.51 -1.48 16.39
N VAL A 184 14.30 -2.63 15.74
CA VAL A 184 13.63 -3.80 16.33
C VAL A 184 14.61 -4.68 17.11
N THR A 185 15.66 -5.18 16.46
CA THR A 185 16.58 -6.16 17.06
C THR A 185 17.75 -5.56 17.83
N ARG A 186 17.98 -4.25 17.67
CA ARG A 186 19.12 -3.48 18.21
C ARG A 186 20.51 -3.89 17.74
N VAL A 187 20.61 -4.87 16.83
CA VAL A 187 21.85 -5.29 16.18
C VAL A 187 22.47 -4.12 15.40
N ILE A 188 23.80 -3.94 15.52
CA ILE A 188 24.54 -2.85 14.90
C ILE A 188 24.85 -3.12 13.42
N ASP A 189 24.94 -2.05 12.63
CA ASP A 189 25.35 -2.08 11.23
C ASP A 189 26.82 -2.53 11.13
N ARG A 190 27.09 -3.49 10.24
CA ARG A 190 28.42 -4.06 10.05
C ARG A 190 29.48 -3.02 9.72
N ASN A 191 29.10 -1.98 8.99
CA ASN A 191 30.00 -0.90 8.58
C ASN A 191 30.30 0.10 9.71
N SER A 192 29.54 0.04 10.80
CA SER A 192 29.67 0.92 11.97
C SER A 192 30.13 0.17 13.22
N ALA A 193 30.22 -1.16 13.16
CA ALA A 193 30.68 -1.99 14.27
C ALA A 193 32.17 -1.71 14.58
N PRO A 194 32.53 -1.51 15.85
CA PRO A 194 33.93 -1.44 16.25
C PRO A 194 34.67 -2.73 15.90
N VAL A 195 35.93 -2.62 15.45
CA VAL A 195 36.75 -3.75 14.97
C VAL A 195 36.92 -4.85 16.04
N ASP A 196 36.92 -4.48 17.32
CA ASP A 196 37.12 -5.38 18.46
C ASP A 196 35.83 -5.67 19.25
N SER A 197 34.65 -5.46 18.66
CA SER A 197 33.37 -5.71 19.32
C SER A 197 32.93 -7.16 19.15
N ASP A 198 32.60 -7.81 20.27
CA ASP A 198 31.87 -9.10 20.28
C ASP A 198 30.36 -8.93 20.02
N GLU A 199 29.90 -7.69 19.81
CA GLU A 199 28.50 -7.41 19.52
C GLU A 199 28.10 -7.95 18.14
N PRO A 200 26.98 -8.69 18.01
CA PRO A 200 26.51 -9.17 16.72
C PRO A 200 26.27 -7.99 15.77
N ALA A 201 26.80 -8.09 14.55
CA ALA A 201 26.67 -7.07 13.52
C ALA A 201 26.07 -7.66 12.22
N THR A 202 25.21 -6.89 11.57
CA THR A 202 24.56 -7.27 10.31
C THR A 202 24.46 -6.09 9.36
N THR A 203 24.06 -6.32 8.11
CA THR A 203 23.70 -5.21 7.22
C THR A 203 22.38 -4.61 7.67
N ILE A 204 22.39 -3.29 7.92
CA ILE A 204 21.20 -2.50 8.24
C ILE A 204 20.85 -1.60 7.04
N GLU A 205 19.56 -1.45 6.79
CA GLU A 205 19.01 -0.67 5.68
C GLU A 205 17.93 0.29 6.19
N ALA A 206 17.78 1.43 5.51
CA ALA A 206 16.69 2.36 5.79
C ALA A 206 15.48 1.94 4.95
N ALA A 207 14.39 1.61 5.63
CA ALA A 207 13.11 1.27 5.03
C ALA A 207 12.20 2.51 5.02
N HIS A 208 11.51 2.73 3.90
CA HIS A 208 10.45 3.73 3.83
C HIS A 208 9.18 3.19 4.49
N ILE A 209 8.57 3.96 5.39
CA ILE A 209 7.31 3.59 6.05
C ILE A 209 6.15 3.67 5.06
N PHE A 210 6.08 4.77 4.32
CA PHE A 210 5.22 4.95 3.16
C PHE A 210 6.03 4.71 1.89
N LYS A 211 5.61 3.74 1.08
CA LYS A 211 6.35 3.30 -0.09
C LYS A 211 6.55 4.42 -1.12
N ARG A 212 7.81 4.65 -1.46
CA ARG A 212 8.20 5.60 -2.52
C ARG A 212 7.55 5.29 -3.87
N ALA A 213 7.37 4.01 -4.22
CA ALA A 213 6.76 3.61 -5.48
C ALA A 213 5.32 4.15 -5.66
N VAL A 214 4.60 4.36 -4.55
CA VAL A 214 3.24 4.93 -4.58
C VAL A 214 3.30 6.45 -4.67
N ALA A 215 4.26 7.08 -3.98
CA ALA A 215 4.40 8.53 -3.96
C ALA A 215 4.99 9.10 -5.26
N ALA A 216 5.91 8.39 -5.90
CA ALA A 216 6.65 8.87 -7.08
C ALA A 216 5.82 8.92 -8.38
N GLY A 217 4.55 8.50 -8.36
CA GLY A 217 3.65 8.65 -9.49
C GLY A 217 3.30 10.13 -9.72
N LYS A 218 3.55 10.64 -10.94
CA LYS A 218 3.18 12.02 -11.30
C LYS A 218 1.67 12.17 -11.20
N ARG A 219 1.17 12.85 -10.16
CA ARG A 219 -0.22 13.31 -10.07
C ARG A 219 -0.55 14.14 -11.31
N THR A 220 -1.15 13.50 -12.29
CA THR A 220 -1.69 14.18 -13.46
C THR A 220 -3.20 14.05 -13.37
N GLU A 221 -3.93 15.14 -13.65
CA GLU A 221 -5.40 15.11 -13.77
C GLU A 221 -5.88 14.07 -14.81
N LYS A 222 -4.97 13.60 -15.66
CA LYS A 222 -5.19 12.56 -16.68
C LYS A 222 -5.12 11.12 -16.13
N SER A 223 -4.72 10.92 -14.87
CA SER A 223 -4.59 9.59 -14.27
C SER A 223 -5.62 9.38 -13.16
N LEU A 224 -6.83 9.00 -13.55
CA LEU A 224 -7.92 8.71 -12.62
C LEU A 224 -7.53 7.70 -11.52
N ALA A 225 -6.74 6.67 -11.89
CA ALA A 225 -6.22 5.67 -10.96
C ALA A 225 -5.36 6.26 -9.82
N GLU A 226 -4.48 7.22 -10.14
CA GLU A 226 -3.64 7.88 -9.13
C GLU A 226 -4.48 8.79 -8.25
N TYR A 227 -5.42 9.54 -8.86
CA TYR A 227 -6.35 10.38 -8.13
C TYR A 227 -7.18 9.57 -7.12
N THR A 228 -7.77 8.46 -7.55
CA THR A 228 -8.54 7.56 -6.68
C THR A 228 -7.67 6.95 -5.57
N THR A 229 -6.43 6.55 -5.87
CA THR A 229 -5.49 6.05 -4.86
C THR A 229 -5.25 7.10 -3.77
N TRP A 230 -4.95 8.34 -4.17
CA TRP A 230 -4.70 9.44 -3.24
C TRP A 230 -5.93 9.88 -2.47
N ASP A 231 -7.11 9.87 -3.10
CA ASP A 231 -8.37 10.20 -2.43
C ASP A 231 -8.71 9.17 -1.34
N ILE A 232 -8.59 7.87 -1.65
CA ILE A 232 -8.78 6.81 -0.65
C ILE A 232 -7.77 6.97 0.50
N LEU A 233 -6.49 7.20 0.18
CA LEU A 233 -5.46 7.40 1.20
C LEU A 233 -5.80 8.58 2.10
N ARG A 234 -6.09 9.75 1.53
CA ARG A 234 -6.41 10.98 2.28
C ARG A 234 -7.44 10.71 3.39
N HIS A 235 -8.50 9.98 3.07
CA HIS A 235 -9.53 9.63 4.02
C HIS A 235 -9.16 8.45 4.94
N PHE A 236 -8.49 7.42 4.42
CA PHE A 236 -8.11 6.22 5.19
C PHE A 236 -7.01 6.50 6.23
N ILE A 237 -6.21 7.54 6.03
CA ILE A 237 -5.14 7.95 6.97
C ILE A 237 -5.34 9.34 7.56
N ALA A 238 -6.43 10.02 7.21
CA ALA A 238 -6.75 11.37 7.64
C ALA A 238 -5.62 12.39 7.37
N LEU A 239 -5.04 12.36 6.17
CA LEU A 239 -4.10 13.40 5.74
C LEU A 239 -4.86 14.63 5.25
N SER A 240 -4.36 15.83 5.56
CA SER A 240 -4.79 17.07 4.89
C SER A 240 -4.19 17.17 3.48
N ASP A 241 -4.73 18.07 2.66
CA ASP A 241 -4.23 18.30 1.30
C ASP A 241 -2.77 18.79 1.32
N GLU A 242 -2.41 19.58 2.33
CA GLU A 242 -1.04 20.04 2.57
C GLU A 242 -0.13 18.86 2.90
N GLN A 243 -0.54 17.97 3.82
CA GLN A 243 0.25 16.80 4.18
C GLN A 243 0.44 15.84 3.00
N VAL A 244 -0.58 15.70 2.15
CA VAL A 244 -0.52 14.92 0.91
C VAL A 244 0.48 15.54 -0.08
N ALA A 245 0.50 16.87 -0.24
CA ALA A 245 1.49 17.57 -1.07
C ALA A 245 2.91 17.48 -0.49
N GLU A 246 3.05 17.61 0.83
CA GLU A 246 4.33 17.51 1.53
C GLU A 246 4.92 16.11 1.45
N LEU A 247 4.10 15.05 1.57
CA LEU A 247 4.58 13.66 1.50
C LEU A 247 5.19 13.33 0.13
N ASP A 248 4.61 13.86 -0.95
CA ASP A 248 5.16 13.72 -2.31
C ASP A 248 6.50 14.46 -2.44
N ALA A 249 6.58 15.68 -1.92
CA ALA A 249 7.81 16.47 -1.95
C ALA A 249 8.93 15.89 -1.06
N ASN A 250 8.57 15.23 0.03
CA ASN A 250 9.46 14.85 1.13
C ASN A 250 9.47 13.33 1.39
N ILE A 251 9.22 12.52 0.36
CA ILE A 251 9.17 11.06 0.50
C ILE A 251 10.47 10.45 1.05
N ASP A 252 11.60 11.08 0.75
CA ASP A 252 12.96 10.73 1.22
C ASP A 252 13.35 11.50 2.49
N TYR A 253 12.38 12.05 3.23
CA TYR A 253 12.66 12.73 4.49
C TYR A 253 12.68 11.74 5.66
N ILE A 254 13.46 12.08 6.69
CA ILE A 254 13.77 11.19 7.82
C ILE A 254 12.53 10.66 8.56
N TYR A 255 11.44 11.44 8.63
CA TYR A 255 10.19 11.00 9.28
C TYR A 255 9.54 9.81 8.58
N ASN A 256 9.86 9.56 7.30
CA ASN A 256 9.35 8.43 6.53
C ASN A 256 10.32 7.23 6.57
N GLY A 257 11.39 7.28 7.38
CA GLY A 257 12.43 6.26 7.43
C GLY A 257 12.57 5.58 8.79
N ILE A 258 12.87 4.29 8.78
CA ILE A 258 13.32 3.49 9.94
C ILE A 258 14.43 2.54 9.53
N THR A 259 15.34 2.18 10.43
CA THR A 259 16.37 1.16 10.16
C THR A 259 15.93 -0.26 10.49
N LEU A 260 16.06 -1.15 9.52
CA LEU A 260 15.77 -2.58 9.67
C LEU A 260 16.96 -3.43 9.20
N ASN A 261 17.10 -4.64 9.74
CA ASN A 261 17.97 -5.63 9.11
C ASN A 261 17.30 -6.17 7.83
N GLN A 262 18.06 -6.85 6.98
CA GLN A 262 17.56 -7.29 5.67
C GLN A 262 16.28 -8.15 5.72
N GLU A 263 16.19 -9.11 6.66
CA GLU A 263 15.00 -9.97 6.80
C GLU A 263 13.78 -9.13 7.21
N LEU A 264 13.92 -8.29 8.24
CA LEU A 264 12.84 -7.43 8.71
C LEU A 264 12.45 -6.36 7.69
N HIS A 265 13.41 -5.83 6.93
CA HIS A 265 13.11 -4.88 5.86
C HIS A 265 12.23 -5.53 4.80
N SER A 266 12.58 -6.76 4.37
CA SER A 266 11.78 -7.51 3.40
C SER A 266 10.37 -7.81 3.91
N GLU A 267 10.23 -8.24 5.17
CA GLU A 267 8.93 -8.50 5.78
C GLU A 267 8.12 -7.23 6.00
N PHE A 268 8.76 -6.11 6.38
CA PHE A 268 8.11 -4.82 6.55
C PHE A 268 7.56 -4.30 5.21
N ASP A 269 8.38 -4.31 4.15
CA ASP A 269 7.95 -3.95 2.79
C ASP A 269 6.85 -4.88 2.27
N ALA A 270 6.84 -6.14 2.68
CA ALA A 270 5.81 -7.10 2.35
C ALA A 270 4.56 -7.00 3.24
N PHE A 271 4.51 -6.07 4.20
CA PHE A 271 3.48 -5.97 5.23
C PHE A 271 3.35 -7.23 6.12
N GLY A 272 4.34 -8.12 6.13
CA GLY A 272 4.40 -9.32 6.98
C GLY A 272 4.69 -8.99 8.44
N CYS A 273 5.27 -7.82 8.71
CA CYS A 273 5.40 -7.22 10.04
C CYS A 273 5.15 -5.72 10.01
N SER A 274 4.89 -5.12 11.18
CA SER A 274 4.74 -3.67 11.33
C SER A 274 5.03 -3.21 12.76
N LEU A 275 4.97 -1.91 12.98
CA LEU A 275 5.07 -1.25 14.27
C LEU A 275 3.68 -0.83 14.73
N ARG A 276 3.12 -1.51 15.74
CA ARG A 276 1.86 -1.13 16.37
C ARG A 276 2.09 0.08 17.28
N PRO A 277 1.43 1.22 17.05
CA PRO A 277 1.53 2.37 17.96
C PRO A 277 1.04 2.02 19.37
N ASP A 278 1.73 2.55 20.36
CA ASP A 278 1.24 2.53 21.74
C ASP A 278 0.10 3.55 21.89
N PRO A 279 -1.07 3.15 22.43
CA PRO A 279 -2.23 4.04 22.53
C PRO A 279 -2.00 5.21 23.50
N ASP A 280 -1.13 5.03 24.50
CA ASP A 280 -0.90 6.01 25.55
C ASP A 280 0.38 6.82 25.31
N HIS A 281 1.29 6.31 24.47
CA HIS A 281 2.61 6.88 24.22
C HIS A 281 2.88 7.08 22.72
N PRO A 282 2.64 8.27 22.14
CA PRO A 282 2.62 8.49 20.69
C PRO A 282 3.95 8.27 19.97
N ASN A 283 5.07 8.12 20.69
CA ASN A 283 6.40 7.87 20.10
C ASN A 283 6.96 6.49 20.51
N GLN A 284 6.09 5.62 21.01
CA GLN A 284 6.42 4.26 21.40
C GLN A 284 5.63 3.28 20.54
N TYR A 285 6.29 2.18 20.21
CA TYR A 285 5.77 1.18 19.28
C TYR A 285 6.10 -0.22 19.75
N HIS A 286 5.22 -1.15 19.40
CA HIS A 286 5.37 -2.57 19.65
C HIS A 286 5.52 -3.29 18.31
N PHE A 287 6.53 -4.14 18.20
CA PHE A 287 6.72 -4.93 16.99
C PHE A 287 5.65 -6.03 16.88
N GLU A 288 4.98 -6.12 15.74
CA GLU A 288 3.96 -7.14 15.46
C GLU A 288 4.26 -7.82 14.11
N TYR A 289 4.06 -9.14 14.06
CA TYR A 289 4.21 -9.96 12.86
C TYR A 289 2.91 -10.73 12.58
N PHE A 290 2.65 -11.03 11.31
CA PHE A 290 1.34 -11.52 10.85
C PHE A 290 1.37 -12.89 10.15
N LYS A 291 2.54 -13.38 9.73
CA LYS A 291 2.69 -14.69 9.08
C LYS A 291 3.61 -15.63 9.86
N LEU A 292 4.91 -15.38 9.80
CA LEU A 292 5.93 -16.20 10.41
C LEU A 292 6.80 -15.32 11.30
N VAL A 293 7.24 -15.86 12.43
CA VAL A 293 8.21 -15.17 13.29
C VAL A 293 9.52 -15.08 12.50
N PRO A 294 10.04 -13.86 12.22
CA PRO A 294 11.32 -13.71 11.56
C PRO A 294 12.42 -14.38 12.38
N SER A 295 13.35 -15.07 11.71
CA SER A 295 14.43 -15.80 12.38
C SER A 295 15.29 -14.88 13.25
N THR A 296 15.46 -13.62 12.83
CA THR A 296 16.18 -12.58 13.57
C THR A 296 15.51 -12.17 14.88
N VAL A 297 14.20 -12.43 15.03
CA VAL A 297 13.38 -12.08 16.21
C VAL A 297 13.08 -13.32 17.07
N TYR A 298 13.20 -14.52 16.53
CA TYR A 298 12.90 -15.75 17.24
C TYR A 298 13.66 -15.87 18.56
N GLY A 299 12.94 -16.06 19.67
CA GLY A 299 13.52 -16.18 21.01
C GLY A 299 14.08 -14.89 21.61
N ARG A 300 13.88 -13.73 20.96
CA ARG A 300 14.24 -12.41 21.52
C ARG A 300 13.04 -11.76 22.19
N ASP A 301 13.29 -11.14 23.33
CA ASP A 301 12.32 -10.21 23.93
C ASP A 301 12.45 -8.85 23.21
N ILE A 302 11.53 -8.59 22.28
CA ILE A 302 11.45 -7.30 21.61
C ILE A 302 10.68 -6.36 22.53
N GLY A 303 11.43 -5.63 23.36
CA GLY A 303 10.89 -4.57 24.18
C GLY A 303 10.27 -3.42 23.36
N VAL A 304 9.83 -2.39 24.06
CA VAL A 304 9.23 -1.21 23.44
C VAL A 304 10.25 -0.46 22.58
N ILE A 305 9.86 -0.11 21.35
CA ILE A 305 10.64 0.72 20.44
C ILE A 305 10.24 2.18 20.71
N SER A 306 11.12 2.97 21.29
CA SER A 306 10.86 4.37 21.66
C SER A 306 11.76 5.35 20.92
N PHE A 307 11.17 6.44 20.46
CA PHE A 307 11.85 7.60 19.86
C PHE A 307 11.76 8.86 20.73
N GLU A 308 11.41 8.73 22.01
CA GLU A 308 11.24 9.89 22.92
C GLU A 308 12.53 10.70 23.12
N GLY A 309 13.69 10.05 23.04
CA GLY A 309 15.00 10.71 23.13
C GLY A 309 15.44 11.46 21.86
N CYS A 310 14.73 11.28 20.74
CA CYS A 310 15.01 12.00 19.50
C CYS A 310 14.28 13.35 19.49
N SER A 311 14.89 14.38 18.90
CA SER A 311 14.21 15.65 18.60
C SER A 311 12.98 15.39 17.73
N ALA A 312 11.91 16.15 17.94
CA ALA A 312 10.61 15.90 17.31
C ALA A 312 10.68 15.86 15.78
N GLU A 313 11.55 16.66 15.17
CA GLU A 313 11.71 16.77 13.72
C GLU A 313 12.39 15.54 13.09
N LEU A 314 13.07 14.73 13.91
CA LEU A 314 13.80 13.54 13.46
C LEU A 314 12.97 12.26 13.62
N ARG A 315 11.89 12.31 14.41
CA ARG A 315 11.09 11.13 14.73
C ARG A 315 10.36 10.60 13.49
N PRO A 316 10.17 9.27 13.38
CA PRO A 316 9.21 8.72 12.43
C PRO A 316 7.84 9.35 12.60
N SER A 317 7.14 9.60 11.49
CA SER A 317 5.78 10.13 11.53
C SER A 317 4.83 9.07 12.11
N CYS A 318 4.20 9.37 13.24
CA CYS A 318 3.23 8.48 13.89
C CYS A 318 2.07 8.14 12.94
N GLN A 319 1.67 9.08 12.10
CA GLN A 319 0.59 8.89 11.12
C GLN A 319 0.98 7.90 10.02
N LEU A 320 2.22 7.96 9.51
CA LEU A 320 2.71 7.00 8.53
C LEU A 320 2.90 5.61 9.14
N VAL A 321 3.39 5.53 10.37
CA VAL A 321 3.51 4.25 11.10
C VAL A 321 2.13 3.64 11.32
N GLN A 322 1.16 4.43 11.79
CA GLN A 322 -0.23 4.00 11.96
C GLN A 322 -0.83 3.52 10.64
N PHE A 323 -0.57 4.23 9.53
CA PHE A 323 -1.00 3.79 8.20
C PHE A 323 -0.43 2.42 7.85
N HIS A 324 0.89 2.25 7.93
CA HIS A 324 1.55 1.00 7.58
C HIS A 324 1.00 -0.16 8.41
N TYR A 325 0.85 0.04 9.73
CA TYR A 325 0.20 -0.92 10.62
C TYR A 325 -1.24 -1.25 10.22
N SER A 326 -2.06 -0.23 9.97
CA SER A 326 -3.47 -0.39 9.58
C SER A 326 -3.59 -1.17 8.29
N LEU A 327 -2.81 -0.80 7.27
CA LEU A 327 -2.81 -1.48 5.97
C LEU A 327 -2.31 -2.92 6.09
N ALA A 328 -1.29 -3.19 6.92
CA ALA A 328 -0.85 -4.56 7.20
C ALA A 328 -1.98 -5.40 7.80
N LYS A 329 -2.68 -4.87 8.83
CA LYS A 329 -3.83 -5.54 9.44
C LYS A 329 -4.93 -5.82 8.41
N VAL A 330 -5.27 -4.85 7.56
CA VAL A 330 -6.28 -5.03 6.50
C VAL A 330 -5.87 -6.12 5.51
N LEU A 331 -4.64 -6.06 4.98
CA LEU A 331 -4.13 -7.02 3.99
C LEU A 331 -4.13 -8.45 4.52
N HIS A 332 -3.83 -8.62 5.82
CA HIS A 332 -3.85 -9.92 6.48
C HIS A 332 -5.27 -10.40 6.82
N ALA A 333 -6.10 -9.56 7.44
CA ALA A 333 -7.47 -9.91 7.84
C ALA A 333 -8.36 -10.23 6.63
N SER A 334 -8.20 -9.50 5.52
CA SER A 334 -8.96 -9.74 4.29
C SER A 334 -8.44 -10.91 3.43
N GLY A 335 -7.23 -11.41 3.69
CA GLY A 335 -6.52 -12.36 2.84
C GLY A 335 -6.03 -11.78 1.50
N ALA A 336 -6.36 -10.52 1.18
CA ALA A 336 -6.00 -9.89 -0.09
C ALA A 336 -4.48 -9.85 -0.30
N GLY A 337 -3.69 -9.68 0.77
CA GLY A 337 -2.23 -9.65 0.69
C GLY A 337 -1.63 -10.93 0.09
N GLU A 338 -2.16 -12.10 0.42
CA GLU A 338 -1.68 -13.38 -0.11
C GLU A 338 -2.10 -13.61 -1.57
N VAL A 339 -3.31 -13.17 -1.91
CA VAL A 339 -3.83 -13.29 -3.26
C VAL A 339 -3.05 -12.40 -4.21
N ILE A 340 -2.81 -11.13 -3.84
CA ILE A 340 -1.98 -10.21 -4.61
C ILE A 340 -0.56 -10.77 -4.76
N GLU A 341 0.05 -11.27 -3.69
CA GLU A 341 1.38 -11.88 -3.77
C GLU A 341 1.42 -13.07 -4.75
N SER A 342 0.36 -13.89 -4.77
CA SER A 342 0.23 -15.01 -5.71
C SER A 342 0.04 -14.54 -7.16
N MET A 343 -0.74 -13.48 -7.38
CA MET A 343 -0.89 -12.82 -8.69
C MET A 343 0.46 -12.32 -9.22
N MET A 344 1.22 -11.61 -8.37
CA MET A 344 2.52 -11.06 -8.72
C MET A 344 3.53 -12.14 -9.08
N LYS A 345 3.62 -13.20 -8.28
CA LYS A 345 4.54 -14.32 -8.52
C LYS A 345 4.32 -14.91 -9.92
N ARG A 346 3.06 -15.16 -10.30
CA ARG A 346 2.71 -15.71 -11.62
C ARG A 346 2.96 -14.72 -12.75
N PHE A 347 2.71 -13.44 -12.54
CA PHE A 347 2.99 -12.41 -13.54
C PHE A 347 4.49 -12.33 -13.87
N PHE A 348 5.35 -12.37 -12.85
CA PHE A 348 6.80 -12.32 -13.03
C PHE A 348 7.40 -13.64 -13.54
N GLU A 349 6.85 -14.79 -13.15
CA GLU A 349 7.21 -16.10 -13.73
C GLU A 349 6.97 -16.15 -15.25
N GLY A 350 6.04 -15.33 -15.78
CA GLY A 350 5.79 -15.15 -17.21
C GLY A 350 6.79 -14.26 -17.96
N GLY A 351 7.84 -13.74 -17.31
CA GLY A 351 8.93 -13.00 -17.97
C GLY A 351 8.70 -11.49 -18.14
N SER A 352 7.61 -10.92 -17.59
CA SER A 352 7.37 -9.46 -17.63
C SER A 352 8.25 -8.71 -16.64
N LYS A 353 9.10 -7.80 -17.15
CA LYS A 353 10.03 -6.98 -16.35
C LYS A 353 9.49 -5.56 -16.10
N SER A 354 8.32 -5.42 -15.49
CA SER A 354 7.89 -4.08 -15.01
C SER A 354 8.41 -3.81 -13.61
N VAL A 355 9.00 -2.63 -13.41
CA VAL A 355 9.70 -2.21 -12.18
C VAL A 355 8.75 -1.51 -11.18
N THR A 356 7.54 -1.14 -11.60
CA THR A 356 6.49 -0.61 -10.72
C THR A 356 5.12 -0.98 -11.26
N MET A 357 4.25 -1.52 -10.39
CA MET A 357 2.86 -1.84 -10.72
C MET A 357 1.90 -0.84 -10.07
N ASN A 358 1.10 -0.20 -10.90
CA ASN A 358 -0.03 0.63 -10.50
C ASN A 358 -1.36 -0.05 -10.86
N ALA A 359 -2.49 0.60 -10.58
CA ALA A 359 -3.81 0.03 -10.87
C ALA A 359 -4.07 -0.23 -12.36
N LYS A 360 -3.47 0.55 -13.29
CA LYS A 360 -3.60 0.30 -14.73
C LYS A 360 -2.87 -0.99 -15.13
N ASP A 361 -1.77 -1.32 -14.48
CA ASP A 361 -1.05 -2.58 -14.74
C ASP A 361 -1.87 -3.79 -14.30
N LEU A 362 -2.65 -3.66 -13.22
CA LEU A 362 -3.61 -4.69 -12.81
C LEU A 362 -4.67 -4.91 -13.89
N ASP A 363 -5.19 -3.85 -14.50
CA ASP A 363 -6.20 -3.97 -15.56
C ASP A 363 -5.68 -4.65 -16.80
N VAL A 364 -4.47 -4.27 -17.21
CA VAL A 364 -3.76 -4.91 -18.32
C VAL A 364 -3.57 -6.39 -18.01
N TYR A 365 -3.18 -6.73 -16.78
CA TYR A 365 -3.00 -8.12 -16.36
C TYR A 365 -4.31 -8.91 -16.34
N LEU A 366 -5.37 -8.36 -15.74
CA LEU A 366 -6.70 -8.99 -15.71
C LEU A 366 -7.24 -9.19 -17.14
N SER A 367 -7.02 -8.22 -18.03
CA SER A 367 -7.44 -8.27 -19.44
C SER A 367 -6.65 -9.29 -20.25
N THR A 368 -5.32 -9.35 -20.09
CA THR A 368 -4.49 -10.35 -20.77
C THR A 368 -4.76 -11.77 -20.28
N ALA A 369 -4.97 -11.95 -18.98
CA ALA A 369 -5.37 -13.25 -18.42
C ALA A 369 -6.72 -13.74 -18.97
N ARG A 370 -7.68 -12.83 -19.23
CA ARG A 370 -8.95 -13.16 -19.90
C ARG A 370 -8.74 -13.60 -21.35
N MET A 371 -7.87 -12.92 -22.11
CA MET A 371 -7.62 -13.26 -23.52
C MET A 371 -6.90 -14.60 -23.71
N SER A 372 -5.95 -14.94 -22.84
CA SER A 372 -5.23 -16.23 -22.91
C SER A 372 -6.12 -17.45 -22.64
N LEU A 373 -7.32 -17.28 -22.07
CA LEU A 373 -8.30 -18.35 -21.86
C LEU A 373 -9.27 -18.52 -23.05
N MET A 374 -9.38 -17.52 -23.93
CA MET A 374 -10.25 -17.57 -25.11
C MET A 374 -9.57 -18.19 -26.34
N THR A 375 -8.26 -18.43 -26.27
CA THR A 375 -7.45 -19.00 -27.35
C THR A 375 -7.11 -20.48 -27.18
N VAL A 376 -7.74 -21.18 -26.21
CA VAL A 376 -7.56 -22.63 -25.96
C VAL A 376 -8.76 -23.42 -26.46
#